data_AF-A0A1Y4HGG7-F1
#
_entry.id   AF-A0A1Y4HGG7-F1
#
_cell.length_a   1.000
_cell.length_b   1.000
_cell.length_c   1.000
_cell.angle_alpha   90.00
_cell.angle_beta   90.00
_cell.angle_gamma   90.00
#
_symmetry.space_group_name_H-M   'P 1'
#
loop_
_entity.id
_entity.type
_entity.pdbx_description
1 polymer ?
#
loop_
_entity_poly.entity_id
_entity_poly.type
_entity_poly.pdbx_seq_one_letter_code
_entity_poly.pdbx_strand_id
1 'polypeptide(L)'
;MKQHLQNLWKHRWLCRVLALAVVLAVLGGAAFFWLRRRAAVPVDMLQSGLVRTTRLQKTSLDDAVTVTGTVQSGITSTVTTDQKYAVKEILVQVGDTVQEGDVICTLDTSELEESIEKARENQTEQAQSAASQVSSASDSLNTATADAAAQESVLAQAQADLAALESGWQAAQSAVAPYEEVYNQAQADCEAKGAALTALQAQGTDAAAIQTARQEYDAAREQAESARQRLETARQQCSYDSLQQQYQAAQQAVEQARQQLDQLEEKVTQASQQLETSQDSASVLEETTDTTQQAQQMPGMMGGMMGGEGGATPPDMGSEAGGARPGGMEGGRGDMGGGMNG
;
A
#
# COMPACT_ATOMS: atom_id res chain seq x y z
N MET A 1 -120.29 70.49 9.69
CA MET A 1 -119.79 70.89 11.02
C MET A 1 -119.49 69.63 11.80
N LYS A 2 -118.34 69.60 12.46
CA LYS A 2 -118.14 68.96 13.77
C LYS A 2 -118.15 67.43 13.74
N GLN A 3 -116.98 66.83 13.77
CA GLN A 3 -116.16 66.67 14.97
C GLN A 3 -116.78 65.72 16.00
N HIS A 4 -115.91 64.76 16.33
CA HIS A 4 -115.59 64.31 17.67
C HIS A 4 -116.60 63.45 18.42
N LEU A 5 -116.10 62.24 18.71
CA LEU A 5 -116.02 61.64 20.04
C LEU A 5 -117.33 61.62 20.85
N GLN A 6 -117.81 60.41 21.15
CA GLN A 6 -117.64 59.84 22.50
C GLN A 6 -118.28 58.45 22.61
N ASN A 7 -117.43 57.51 23.06
CA ASN A 7 -117.65 56.52 24.11
C ASN A 7 -118.86 55.58 24.12
N LEU A 8 -118.50 54.28 24.12
CA LEU A 8 -118.73 53.36 25.24
C LEU A 8 -120.06 53.58 25.97
N TRP A 9 -121.06 52.76 25.64
CA TRP A 9 -121.98 52.06 26.57
C TRP A 9 -123.11 51.40 25.77
N LYS A 10 -122.96 50.09 25.47
CA LYS A 10 -124.02 49.03 25.42
C LYS A 10 -123.52 47.76 24.72
N HIS A 11 -122.39 47.23 25.19
CA HIS A 11 -121.80 45.94 24.82
C HIS A 11 -122.61 44.69 25.26
N ARG A 12 -123.89 44.84 25.63
CA ARG A 12 -124.72 43.77 26.23
C ARG A 12 -125.86 43.28 25.34
N TRP A 13 -126.08 43.93 24.19
CA TRP A 13 -127.14 43.58 23.23
C TRP A 13 -126.59 42.88 21.97
N LEU A 14 -125.39 43.26 21.51
CA LEU A 14 -124.74 42.65 20.34
C LEU A 14 -124.33 41.17 20.55
N CYS A 15 -123.92 40.78 21.76
CA CYS A 15 -123.48 39.40 22.04
C CYS A 15 -124.65 38.39 22.08
N ARG A 16 -125.89 38.83 22.36
CA ARG A 16 -127.06 37.93 22.40
C ARG A 16 -127.58 37.58 21.01
N VAL A 17 -127.45 38.49 20.04
CA VAL A 17 -127.84 38.25 18.64
C VAL A 17 -126.86 37.30 17.95
N LEU A 18 -125.57 37.39 18.28
CA LEU A 18 -124.53 36.58 17.65
C LEU A 18 -124.54 35.11 18.12
N ALA A 19 -124.91 34.85 19.38
CA ALA A 19 -125.04 33.48 19.89
C ALA A 19 -126.23 32.71 19.28
N LEU A 20 -127.34 33.39 18.95
CA LEU A 20 -128.52 32.75 18.37
C LEU A 20 -128.32 32.35 16.90
N ALA A 21 -127.49 33.09 16.16
CA ALA A 21 -127.15 32.78 14.77
C ALA A 21 -126.27 31.53 14.63
N VAL A 22 -125.38 31.28 15.58
CA VAL A 22 -124.46 30.12 15.55
C VAL A 22 -125.21 28.81 15.80
N VAL A 23 -126.25 28.82 16.63
CA VAL A 23 -127.05 27.60 16.92
C VAL A 23 -127.87 27.14 15.70
N LEU A 24 -128.38 28.08 14.89
CA LEU A 24 -129.09 27.75 13.65
C LEU A 24 -128.19 27.14 12.57
N ALA A 25 -126.92 27.54 12.49
CA ALA A 25 -125.97 27.01 11.52
C ALA A 25 -125.57 25.55 11.81
N VAL A 26 -125.47 25.16 13.09
CA VAL A 26 -125.06 23.80 13.48
C VAL A 26 -126.19 22.79 13.23
N LEU A 27 -127.45 23.18 13.38
CA LEU A 27 -128.59 22.29 13.11
C LEU A 27 -128.81 22.03 11.61
N GLY A 28 -128.47 22.99 10.72
CA GLY A 28 -128.54 22.79 9.27
C GLY A 28 -127.43 21.88 8.71
N GLY A 29 -126.23 21.90 9.30
CA GLY A 29 -125.08 21.11 8.84
C GLY A 29 -125.21 19.60 9.10
N ALA A 30 -125.90 19.19 10.16
CA ALA A 30 -126.05 17.79 10.53
C ALA A 30 -127.03 17.00 9.63
N ALA A 31 -128.01 17.68 9.01
CA ALA A 31 -128.99 17.04 8.13
C ALA A 31 -128.44 16.69 6.74
N PHE A 32 -127.49 17.47 6.21
CA PHE A 32 -126.94 17.26 4.85
C PHE A 32 -125.94 16.09 4.79
N PHE A 33 -125.19 15.85 5.87
CA PHE A 33 -124.21 14.76 5.91
C PHE A 33 -124.85 13.37 6.02
N TRP A 34 -126.07 13.29 6.57
CA TRP A 34 -126.81 12.03 6.72
C TRP A 34 -127.52 11.58 5.43
N LEU A 35 -127.65 12.46 4.43
CA LEU A 35 -128.25 12.14 3.12
C LEU A 35 -127.23 11.58 2.11
N ARG A 36 -125.92 11.53 2.45
CA ARG A 36 -124.86 11.10 1.53
C ARG A 36 -124.36 9.66 1.74
N ARG A 37 -125.14 8.82 2.42
CA ARG A 37 -124.88 7.36 2.48
C ARG A 37 -126.17 6.56 2.37
N ARG A 38 -126.53 6.15 1.15
CA ARG A 38 -127.31 4.92 0.92
C ARG A 38 -127.20 4.43 -0.53
N ALA A 39 -126.98 3.12 -0.61
CA ALA A 39 -127.25 2.18 -1.69
C ALA A 39 -126.26 2.08 -2.87
N ALA A 40 -125.97 0.82 -3.19
CA ALA A 40 -124.97 0.31 -4.13
C ALA A 40 -125.65 -0.60 -5.18
N VAL A 41 -124.98 -0.76 -6.35
CA VAL A 41 -124.99 -1.86 -7.36
C VAL A 41 -126.32 -2.27 -8.06
N PRO A 42 -126.32 -3.06 -9.18
CA PRO A 42 -125.35 -3.35 -10.28
C PRO A 42 -125.99 -3.44 -11.71
N VAL A 43 -125.21 -3.71 -12.78
CA VAL A 43 -125.44 -4.53 -14.04
C VAL A 43 -124.56 -3.98 -15.19
N ASP A 44 -123.92 -4.68 -16.14
CA ASP A 44 -123.79 -6.09 -16.61
C ASP A 44 -122.54 -6.07 -17.55
N MET A 45 -121.47 -6.87 -17.39
CA MET A 45 -121.23 -8.28 -17.74
C MET A 45 -121.08 -8.63 -19.24
N LEU A 46 -119.82 -8.94 -19.64
CA LEU A 46 -119.37 -9.88 -20.70
C LEU A 46 -117.82 -9.95 -20.58
N GLN A 47 -117.25 -10.68 -19.60
CA GLN A 47 -116.80 -12.09 -19.65
C GLN A 47 -116.03 -12.49 -20.93
N SER A 48 -114.91 -13.24 -20.98
CA SER A 48 -113.84 -13.74 -20.08
C SER A 48 -112.92 -14.59 -20.99
N GLY A 49 -111.59 -14.51 -20.91
CA GLY A 49 -110.67 -15.43 -21.61
C GLY A 49 -109.18 -15.17 -21.35
N LEU A 50 -108.55 -16.04 -20.55
CA LEU A 50 -107.16 -16.05 -20.06
C LEU A 50 -106.08 -16.26 -21.15
N VAL A 51 -104.98 -15.48 -21.16
CA VAL A 51 -103.55 -15.91 -21.33
C VAL A 51 -102.63 -14.77 -20.86
N ARG A 52 -101.61 -15.05 -20.03
CA ARG A 52 -100.55 -14.08 -19.68
C ARG A 52 -99.37 -14.27 -20.63
N THR A 53 -99.27 -13.44 -21.66
CA THR A 53 -98.13 -13.44 -22.60
C THR A 53 -97.18 -12.29 -22.26
N THR A 54 -95.92 -12.61 -21.94
CA THR A 54 -94.82 -11.63 -21.90
C THR A 54 -94.22 -11.53 -23.30
N ARG A 55 -94.04 -10.30 -23.82
CA ARG A 55 -93.38 -10.08 -25.11
C ARG A 55 -91.91 -10.47 -25.02
N LEU A 56 -91.48 -11.38 -25.89
CA LEU A 56 -90.07 -11.67 -26.10
C LEU A 56 -89.43 -10.47 -26.82
N GLN A 57 -88.60 -9.72 -26.12
CA GLN A 57 -87.89 -8.55 -26.65
C GLN A 57 -86.40 -8.91 -26.74
N LYS A 58 -85.81 -8.80 -27.93
CA LYS A 58 -84.35 -8.94 -28.07
C LYS A 58 -83.69 -7.82 -27.29
N THR A 59 -83.05 -8.17 -26.18
CA THR A 59 -82.07 -7.31 -25.50
C THR A 59 -80.71 -7.98 -25.62
N SER A 60 -79.63 -7.20 -25.71
CA SER A 60 -78.28 -7.74 -25.65
C SER A 60 -78.05 -8.35 -24.27
N LEU A 61 -77.66 -9.62 -24.22
CA LEU A 61 -77.03 -10.20 -23.05
C LEU A 61 -75.54 -9.85 -23.16
N ASP A 62 -75.01 -9.14 -22.17
CA ASP A 62 -73.57 -8.99 -22.01
C ASP A 62 -73.01 -10.30 -21.46
N ASP A 63 -72.30 -11.06 -22.30
CA ASP A 63 -71.45 -12.17 -21.86
C ASP A 63 -70.25 -11.58 -21.11
N ALA A 64 -70.42 -11.34 -19.81
CA ALA A 64 -69.32 -10.95 -18.93
C ALA A 64 -68.67 -12.21 -18.34
N VAL A 65 -67.47 -12.53 -18.81
CA VAL A 65 -66.58 -13.48 -18.14
C VAL A 65 -65.81 -12.72 -17.06
N THR A 66 -66.19 -12.89 -15.80
CA THR A 66 -65.48 -12.28 -14.67
C THR A 66 -64.19 -13.06 -14.41
N VAL A 67 -63.08 -12.59 -14.98
CA VAL A 67 -61.75 -13.10 -14.67
C VAL A 67 -61.20 -12.35 -13.46
N THR A 68 -61.01 -13.04 -12.34
CA THR A 68 -60.25 -12.52 -11.20
C THR A 68 -58.77 -12.71 -11.50
N GLY A 69 -58.11 -11.65 -11.96
CA GLY A 69 -56.66 -11.58 -12.01
C GLY A 69 -56.14 -10.77 -10.83
N THR A 70 -55.08 -11.24 -10.17
CA THR A 70 -54.34 -10.42 -9.22
C THR A 70 -53.54 -9.38 -10.02
N VAL A 71 -53.83 -8.10 -9.82
CA VAL A 71 -52.99 -7.02 -10.37
C VAL A 71 -51.70 -7.02 -9.55
N GLN A 72 -50.61 -7.48 -10.16
CA GLN A 72 -49.26 -7.34 -9.62
C GLN A 72 -48.53 -6.24 -10.37
N SER A 73 -47.65 -5.52 -9.66
CA SER A 73 -46.77 -4.53 -10.27
C SER A 73 -45.92 -5.20 -11.34
N GLY A 74 -45.77 -4.57 -12.51
CA GLY A 74 -45.05 -5.15 -13.64
C GLY A 74 -43.57 -5.43 -13.35
N ILE A 75 -42.97 -4.66 -12.44
CA ILE A 75 -41.60 -4.82 -11.93
C ILE A 75 -41.59 -4.33 -10.48
N THR A 76 -41.07 -5.15 -9.56
CA THR A 76 -40.79 -4.75 -8.17
C THR A 76 -39.28 -4.85 -7.97
N SER A 77 -38.65 -3.77 -7.51
CA SER A 77 -37.21 -3.73 -7.27
C SER A 77 -36.95 -3.24 -5.85
N THR A 78 -36.17 -4.00 -5.10
CA THR A 78 -35.77 -3.62 -3.74
C THR A 78 -34.44 -2.89 -3.83
N VAL A 79 -34.38 -1.68 -3.29
CA VAL A 79 -33.15 -0.89 -3.20
C VAL A 79 -32.38 -1.37 -1.96
N THR A 80 -31.28 -2.06 -2.17
CA THR A 80 -30.36 -2.52 -1.11
C THR A 80 -28.98 -1.92 -1.34
N THR A 81 -28.28 -1.60 -0.25
CA THR A 81 -26.89 -1.15 -0.29
C THR A 81 -26.00 -2.25 0.30
N ASP A 82 -24.89 -2.57 -0.38
CA ASP A 82 -23.85 -3.46 0.13
C ASP A 82 -22.90 -2.74 1.10
N GLN A 83 -22.94 -1.41 1.10
CA GLN A 83 -22.10 -0.55 1.94
C GLN A 83 -22.78 -0.34 3.30
N LYS A 84 -22.04 -0.61 4.39
CA LYS A 84 -22.53 -0.50 5.78
C LYS A 84 -22.45 0.92 6.36
N TYR A 85 -22.80 1.94 5.57
CA TYR A 85 -22.79 3.33 6.05
C TYR A 85 -24.13 3.72 6.67
N ALA A 86 -24.09 4.61 7.66
CA ALA A 86 -25.29 5.16 8.27
C ALA A 86 -26.03 6.07 7.28
N VAL A 87 -27.36 6.07 7.33
CA VAL A 87 -28.18 6.96 6.49
C VAL A 87 -28.17 8.36 7.10
N LYS A 88 -27.70 9.34 6.33
CA LYS A 88 -27.61 10.76 6.73
C LYS A 88 -28.95 11.47 6.53
N GLU A 89 -29.58 11.26 5.38
CA GLU A 89 -30.85 11.89 5.03
C GLU A 89 -31.66 11.02 4.07
N ILE A 90 -32.98 10.96 4.27
CA ILE A 90 -33.93 10.31 3.36
C ILE A 90 -34.71 11.42 2.69
N LEU A 91 -34.62 11.50 1.36
CA LEU A 91 -35.12 12.63 0.56
C LEU A 91 -36.53 12.39 0.00
N VAL A 92 -37.09 11.20 0.21
CA VAL A 92 -38.39 10.78 -0.33
C VAL A 92 -39.32 10.28 0.77
N GLN A 93 -40.63 10.49 0.62
CA GLN A 93 -41.64 9.99 1.54
C GLN A 93 -42.36 8.75 0.98
N VAL A 94 -42.92 7.94 1.87
CA VAL A 94 -43.67 6.74 1.48
C VAL A 94 -44.90 7.17 0.67
N GLY A 95 -44.94 6.82 -0.61
CA GLY A 95 -46.02 7.15 -1.55
C GLY A 95 -45.62 8.12 -2.67
N ASP A 96 -44.40 8.65 -2.65
CA ASP A 96 -43.88 9.51 -3.72
C ASP A 96 -43.55 8.73 -4.99
N THR A 97 -43.77 9.36 -6.15
CA THR A 97 -43.38 8.83 -7.47
C THR A 97 -41.97 9.34 -7.81
N VAL A 98 -40.99 8.44 -7.80
CA VAL A 98 -39.59 8.72 -8.16
C VAL A 98 -39.30 8.35 -9.60
N GLN A 99 -38.40 9.08 -10.25
CA GLN A 99 -37.88 8.79 -11.58
C GLN A 99 -36.52 8.10 -11.51
N GLU A 100 -36.12 7.46 -12.60
CA GLU A 100 -34.79 6.86 -12.70
C GLU A 100 -33.72 7.95 -12.55
N GLY A 101 -32.82 7.77 -11.57
CA GLY A 101 -31.77 8.74 -11.23
C GLY A 101 -32.08 9.65 -10.03
N ASP A 102 -33.28 9.58 -9.45
CA ASP A 102 -33.61 10.35 -8.25
C ASP A 102 -32.91 9.79 -7.00
N VAL A 103 -32.34 10.68 -6.20
CA VAL A 103 -31.64 10.31 -4.96
C VAL A 103 -32.68 10.01 -3.87
N ILE A 104 -32.74 8.74 -3.47
CA ILE A 104 -33.68 8.25 -2.45
C ILE A 104 -33.15 8.52 -1.03
N CYS A 105 -31.86 8.27 -0.81
CA CYS A 105 -31.18 8.57 0.46
C CYS A 105 -29.71 8.95 0.24
N THR A 106 -29.19 9.76 1.16
CA THR A 106 -27.78 10.12 1.23
C THR A 106 -27.16 9.34 2.39
N LEU A 107 -26.08 8.62 2.13
CA LEU A 107 -25.30 7.93 3.16
C LEU A 107 -24.28 8.90 3.78
N ASP A 108 -23.93 8.71 5.04
CA ASP A 108 -22.87 9.47 5.69
C ASP A 108 -21.50 8.98 5.20
N THR A 109 -20.87 9.78 4.36
CA THR A 109 -19.56 9.53 3.74
C THR A 109 -18.40 10.15 4.50
N SER A 110 -18.62 10.78 5.65
CA SER A 110 -17.57 11.55 6.35
C SER A 110 -16.34 10.69 6.70
N GLU A 111 -16.54 9.45 7.17
CA GLU A 111 -15.44 8.50 7.45
C GLU A 111 -14.70 8.07 6.17
N LEU A 112 -15.44 7.92 5.06
CA LEU A 112 -14.86 7.57 3.77
C LEU A 112 -14.01 8.73 3.23
N GLU A 113 -14.52 9.97 3.31
CA GLU A 113 -13.80 11.18 2.92
C GLU A 113 -12.52 11.38 3.75
N GLU A 114 -12.58 11.22 5.07
CA GLU A 114 -11.38 11.24 5.93
C GLU A 114 -10.39 10.13 5.58
N SER A 115 -10.87 8.92 5.25
CA SER A 115 -10.00 7.81 4.85
C SER A 115 -9.32 8.07 3.50
N ILE A 116 -10.01 8.72 2.56
CA ILE A 116 -9.47 9.12 1.26
C ILE A 116 -8.42 10.22 1.46
N GLU A 117 -8.69 11.21 2.32
CA GLU A 117 -7.73 12.28 2.58
C GLU A 117 -6.45 11.74 3.24
N LYS A 118 -6.59 10.89 4.27
CA LYS A 118 -5.43 10.20 4.88
C LYS A 118 -4.67 9.33 3.89
N ALA A 119 -5.37 8.67 2.96
CA ALA A 119 -4.73 7.88 1.91
C ALA A 119 -3.94 8.77 0.93
N ARG A 120 -4.47 9.94 0.57
CA ARG A 120 -3.79 10.92 -0.30
C ARG A 120 -2.59 11.58 0.37
N GLU A 121 -2.70 11.92 1.65
CA GLU A 121 -1.58 12.45 2.45
C GLU A 121 -0.46 11.40 2.54
N ASN A 122 -0.79 10.17 2.96
CA ASN A 122 0.18 9.07 3.01
C ASN A 122 0.84 8.80 1.64
N GLN A 123 0.06 8.86 0.55
CA GLN A 123 0.59 8.71 -0.80
C GLN A 123 1.60 9.80 -1.15
N THR A 124 1.27 11.07 -0.84
CA THR A 124 2.16 12.21 -1.11
C THR A 124 3.45 12.09 -0.29
N GLU A 125 3.35 11.71 0.98
CA GLU A 125 4.51 11.46 1.83
C GLU A 125 5.38 10.31 1.29
N GLN A 126 4.78 9.21 0.84
CA GLN A 126 5.49 8.09 0.23
C GLN A 126 6.21 8.49 -1.05
N ALA A 127 5.55 9.25 -1.94
CA ALA A 127 6.15 9.75 -3.17
C ALA A 127 7.32 10.71 -2.89
N GLN A 128 7.17 11.63 -1.94
CA GLN A 128 8.24 12.54 -1.54
C GLN A 128 9.42 11.79 -0.90
N SER A 129 9.14 10.79 -0.07
CA SER A 129 10.15 9.92 0.53
C SER A 129 10.93 9.14 -0.55
N ALA A 130 10.23 8.53 -1.51
CA ALA A 130 10.83 7.81 -2.62
C ALA A 130 11.70 8.72 -3.50
N ALA A 131 11.21 9.91 -3.85
CA ALA A 131 11.99 10.90 -4.60
C ALA A 131 13.26 11.32 -3.85
N SER A 132 13.16 11.52 -2.53
CA SER A 132 14.32 11.87 -1.69
C SER A 132 15.34 10.72 -1.61
N GLN A 133 14.87 9.47 -1.55
CA GLN A 133 15.73 8.28 -1.56
C GLN A 133 16.48 8.15 -2.88
N VAL A 134 15.79 8.29 -4.02
CA VAL A 134 16.41 8.26 -5.36
C VAL A 134 17.45 9.37 -5.51
N SER A 135 17.13 10.60 -5.10
CA SER A 135 18.09 11.72 -5.13
C SER A 135 19.33 11.42 -4.30
N SER A 136 19.14 10.95 -3.05
CA SER A 136 20.25 10.65 -2.14
C SER A 136 21.12 9.50 -2.65
N ALA A 137 20.52 8.47 -3.25
CA ALA A 137 21.24 7.35 -3.86
C ALA A 137 22.03 7.81 -5.10
N SER A 138 21.46 8.69 -5.92
CA SER A 138 22.15 9.27 -7.07
C SER A 138 23.36 10.12 -6.65
N ASP A 139 23.22 10.95 -5.61
CA ASP A 139 24.33 11.75 -5.09
C ASP A 139 25.44 10.87 -4.50
N SER A 140 25.05 9.79 -3.82
CA SER A 140 25.98 8.79 -3.29
C SER A 140 26.77 8.10 -4.40
N LEU A 141 26.11 7.72 -5.50
CA LEU A 141 26.77 7.13 -6.68
C LEU A 141 27.73 8.11 -7.36
N ASN A 142 27.30 9.36 -7.54
CA ASN A 142 28.14 10.40 -8.13
C ASN A 142 29.40 10.65 -7.30
N THR A 143 29.25 10.71 -5.96
CA THR A 143 30.37 10.88 -5.03
C THR A 143 31.32 9.69 -5.09
N ALA A 144 30.80 8.46 -4.98
CA ALA A 144 31.63 7.25 -5.02
C ALA A 144 32.40 7.14 -6.35
N THR A 145 31.77 7.51 -7.47
CA THR A 145 32.41 7.48 -8.79
C THR A 145 33.52 8.54 -8.90
N ALA A 146 33.29 9.75 -8.37
CA ALA A 146 34.28 10.80 -8.34
C ALA A 146 35.49 10.42 -7.45
N ASP A 147 35.24 9.80 -6.30
CA ASP A 147 36.27 9.29 -5.40
C ASP A 147 37.11 8.21 -6.09
N ALA A 148 36.47 7.25 -6.76
CA ALA A 148 37.16 6.20 -7.52
C ALA A 148 38.04 6.78 -8.64
N ALA A 149 37.52 7.75 -9.41
CA ALA A 149 38.28 8.43 -10.46
C ALA A 149 39.48 9.22 -9.90
N ALA A 150 39.31 9.90 -8.77
CA ALA A 150 40.40 10.58 -8.09
C ALA A 150 41.48 9.57 -7.63
N GLN A 151 41.05 8.42 -7.10
CA GLN A 151 41.95 7.37 -6.65
C GLN A 151 42.71 6.70 -7.81
N GLU A 152 42.10 6.57 -8.99
CA GLU A 152 42.78 6.08 -10.19
C GLU A 152 43.98 6.98 -10.56
N SER A 153 43.82 8.31 -10.42
CA SER A 153 44.93 9.26 -10.60
C SER A 153 46.04 9.07 -9.56
N VAL A 154 45.69 8.74 -8.31
CA VAL A 154 46.67 8.45 -7.25
C VAL A 154 47.45 7.17 -7.58
N LEU A 155 46.76 6.13 -8.03
CA LEU A 155 47.37 4.88 -8.47
C LEU A 155 48.33 5.11 -9.65
N ALA A 156 47.90 5.89 -10.65
CA ALA A 156 48.72 6.24 -11.80
C ALA A 156 50.00 6.98 -11.38
N GLN A 157 49.89 7.92 -10.43
CA GLN A 157 51.06 8.63 -9.89
C GLN A 157 52.00 7.68 -9.15
N ALA A 158 51.48 6.81 -8.27
CA ALA A 158 52.31 5.84 -7.55
C ALA A 158 53.05 4.88 -8.50
N GLN A 159 52.40 4.47 -9.59
CA GLN A 159 53.02 3.63 -10.62
C GLN A 159 54.13 4.38 -11.38
N ALA A 160 53.91 5.66 -11.69
CA ALA A 160 54.92 6.51 -12.32
C ALA A 160 56.13 6.71 -11.40
N ASP A 161 55.91 6.92 -10.10
CA ASP A 161 56.98 7.07 -9.11
C ASP A 161 57.79 5.78 -8.97
N LEU A 162 57.12 4.62 -8.94
CA LEU A 162 57.78 3.31 -8.92
C LEU A 162 58.63 3.09 -10.17
N ALA A 163 58.10 3.39 -11.35
CA ALA A 163 58.83 3.25 -12.62
C ALA A 163 60.04 4.20 -12.69
N ALA A 164 59.92 5.42 -12.16
CA ALA A 164 61.04 6.35 -12.08
C ALA A 164 62.18 5.81 -11.21
N LEU A 165 61.84 5.18 -10.07
CA LEU A 165 62.80 4.58 -9.14
C LEU A 165 63.45 3.30 -9.68
N GLU A 166 62.75 2.54 -10.53
CA GLU A 166 63.24 1.25 -11.05
C GLU A 166 64.59 1.39 -11.77
N SER A 167 64.73 2.39 -12.63
CA SER A 167 65.98 2.63 -13.37
C SER A 167 67.16 2.97 -12.46
N GLY A 168 66.93 3.78 -11.42
CA GLY A 168 67.94 4.14 -10.42
C GLY A 168 68.34 2.94 -9.56
N TRP A 169 67.37 2.13 -9.16
CA TRP A 169 67.60 0.89 -8.40
C TRP A 169 68.41 -0.14 -9.21
N GLN A 170 68.05 -0.38 -10.48
CA GLN A 170 68.79 -1.28 -11.36
C GLN A 170 70.23 -0.83 -11.58
N ALA A 171 70.45 0.49 -11.75
CA ALA A 171 71.79 1.06 -11.88
C ALA A 171 72.62 0.88 -10.60
N ALA A 172 72.03 1.14 -9.43
CA ALA A 172 72.69 0.94 -8.14
C ALA A 172 73.04 -0.54 -7.89
N GLN A 173 72.13 -1.46 -8.23
CA GLN A 173 72.38 -2.90 -8.14
C GLN A 173 73.54 -3.34 -9.04
N SER A 174 73.55 -2.88 -10.29
CA SER A 174 74.61 -3.19 -11.24
C SER A 174 75.97 -2.63 -10.80
N ALA A 175 75.97 -1.45 -10.15
CA ALA A 175 77.19 -0.82 -9.65
C ALA A 175 77.76 -1.55 -8.42
N VAL A 176 76.92 -2.12 -7.55
CA VAL A 176 77.33 -2.81 -6.32
C VAL A 176 77.71 -4.28 -6.57
N ALA A 177 77.06 -4.94 -7.53
CA ALA A 177 77.27 -6.35 -7.87
C ALA A 177 78.75 -6.81 -7.98
N PRO A 178 79.65 -6.11 -8.70
CA PRO A 178 81.05 -6.55 -8.80
C PRO A 178 81.80 -6.48 -7.47
N TYR A 179 81.47 -5.53 -6.59
CA TYR A 179 82.09 -5.42 -5.27
C TYR A 179 81.61 -6.51 -4.33
N GLU A 180 80.34 -6.92 -4.46
CA GLU A 180 79.78 -8.01 -3.68
C GLU A 180 80.42 -9.34 -4.06
N GLU A 181 80.65 -9.58 -5.35
CA GLU A 181 81.38 -10.76 -5.83
C GLU A 181 82.82 -10.80 -5.31
N VAL A 182 83.56 -9.69 -5.40
CA VAL A 182 84.94 -9.61 -4.86
C VAL A 182 84.97 -9.83 -3.35
N TYR A 183 84.00 -9.29 -2.62
CA TYR A 183 83.87 -9.51 -1.18
C TYR A 183 83.61 -10.99 -0.87
N ASN A 184 82.67 -11.63 -1.56
CA ASN A 184 82.33 -13.04 -1.37
C ASN A 184 83.53 -13.95 -1.68
N GLN A 185 84.29 -13.67 -2.75
CA GLN A 185 85.50 -14.41 -3.10
C GLN A 185 86.59 -14.24 -2.03
N ALA A 186 86.83 -13.01 -1.56
CA ALA A 186 87.83 -12.76 -0.52
C ALA A 186 87.44 -13.40 0.82
N GLN A 187 86.15 -13.42 1.15
CA GLN A 187 85.64 -14.11 2.33
C GLN A 187 85.86 -15.63 2.22
N ALA A 188 85.54 -16.23 1.07
CA ALA A 188 85.76 -17.66 0.83
C ALA A 188 87.24 -18.05 0.89
N ASP A 189 88.14 -17.23 0.33
CA ASP A 189 89.59 -17.46 0.42
C ASP A 189 90.09 -17.36 1.87
N CYS A 190 89.64 -16.34 2.62
CA CYS A 190 89.96 -16.20 4.04
C CYS A 190 89.50 -17.42 4.86
N GLU A 191 88.29 -17.92 4.61
CA GLU A 191 87.77 -19.13 5.25
C GLU A 191 88.59 -20.37 4.89
N ALA A 192 88.94 -20.55 3.61
CA ALA A 192 89.77 -21.65 3.13
C ALA A 192 91.17 -21.65 3.75
N LYS A 193 91.83 -20.48 3.82
CA LYS A 193 93.14 -20.31 4.45
C LYS A 193 93.07 -20.52 5.96
N GLY A 194 92.00 -20.10 6.61
CA GLY A 194 91.76 -20.35 8.05
C GLY A 194 91.59 -21.83 8.37
N ALA A 195 90.86 -22.56 7.51
CA ALA A 195 90.72 -24.01 7.63
C ALA A 195 92.07 -24.73 7.40
N ALA A 196 92.84 -24.32 6.38
CA ALA A 196 94.17 -24.89 6.11
C ALA A 196 95.15 -24.68 7.27
N LEU A 197 95.16 -23.47 7.86
CA LEU A 197 95.96 -23.18 9.04
C LEU A 197 95.58 -24.08 10.23
N THR A 198 94.29 -24.23 10.49
CA THR A 198 93.77 -25.08 11.57
C THR A 198 94.18 -26.55 11.38
N ALA A 199 94.09 -27.05 10.14
CA ALA A 199 94.52 -28.41 9.79
C ALA A 199 96.03 -28.62 9.99
N LEU A 200 96.87 -27.67 9.58
CA LEU A 200 98.32 -27.72 9.79
C LEU A 200 98.69 -27.66 11.28
N GLN A 201 98.01 -26.83 12.07
CA GLN A 201 98.20 -26.75 13.52
C GLN A 201 97.83 -28.07 14.22
N ALA A 202 96.79 -28.77 13.77
CA ALA A 202 96.40 -30.07 14.31
C ALA A 202 97.41 -31.19 13.99
N GLN A 203 98.14 -31.09 12.86
CA GLN A 203 99.15 -32.09 12.49
C GLN A 203 100.45 -31.95 13.29
N GLY A 204 100.80 -30.74 13.76
CA GLY A 204 101.85 -30.51 14.78
C GLY A 204 103.29 -30.80 14.35
N THR A 205 103.57 -31.03 13.06
CA THR A 205 104.87 -31.55 12.59
C THR A 205 105.80 -30.55 11.92
N ASP A 206 105.32 -29.39 11.45
CA ASP A 206 106.14 -28.41 10.71
C ASP A 206 105.82 -26.95 11.11
N ALA A 207 106.69 -26.37 11.93
CA ALA A 207 106.56 -24.99 12.41
C ALA A 207 106.69 -23.95 11.28
N ALA A 208 107.48 -24.22 10.25
CA ALA A 208 107.65 -23.31 9.12
C ALA A 208 106.39 -23.26 8.26
N ALA A 209 105.80 -24.42 7.97
CA ALA A 209 104.53 -24.51 7.23
C ALA A 209 103.38 -23.83 7.97
N ILE A 210 103.29 -23.98 9.31
CA ILE A 210 102.30 -23.28 10.14
C ILE A 210 102.50 -21.76 10.09
N GLN A 211 103.74 -21.29 10.12
CA GLN A 211 104.04 -19.86 10.05
C GLN A 211 103.67 -19.27 8.67
N THR A 212 103.97 -19.97 7.57
CA THR A 212 103.54 -19.58 6.23
C THR A 212 102.01 -19.54 6.12
N ALA A 213 101.30 -20.58 6.58
CA ALA A 213 99.84 -20.61 6.56
C ALA A 213 99.20 -19.49 7.41
N ARG A 214 99.84 -19.11 8.53
CA ARG A 214 99.42 -17.92 9.32
C ARG A 214 99.52 -16.65 8.49
N GLN A 215 100.65 -16.42 7.83
CA GLN A 215 100.84 -15.24 6.99
C GLN A 215 99.86 -15.19 5.82
N GLU A 216 99.58 -16.34 5.18
CA GLU A 216 98.58 -16.42 4.12
C GLU A 216 97.16 -16.13 4.63
N TYR A 217 96.80 -16.64 5.81
CA TYR A 217 95.52 -16.34 6.44
C TYR A 217 95.40 -14.86 6.83
N ASP A 218 96.42 -14.28 7.45
CA ASP A 218 96.44 -12.86 7.83
C ASP A 218 96.32 -11.96 6.57
N ALA A 219 97.02 -12.30 5.49
CA ALA A 219 96.92 -11.60 4.22
C ALA A 219 95.52 -11.75 3.59
N ALA A 220 94.93 -12.95 3.57
CA ALA A 220 93.57 -13.17 3.07
C ALA A 220 92.52 -12.40 3.88
N ARG A 221 92.71 -12.33 5.20
CA ARG A 221 91.86 -11.53 6.09
C ARG A 221 91.94 -10.04 5.79
N GLU A 222 93.13 -9.48 5.61
CA GLU A 222 93.29 -8.07 5.21
C GLU A 222 92.64 -7.78 3.84
N GLN A 223 92.74 -8.72 2.89
CA GLN A 223 92.05 -8.60 1.60
C GLN A 223 90.52 -8.60 1.76
N ALA A 224 89.97 -9.48 2.61
CA ALA A 224 88.53 -9.51 2.89
C ALA A 224 88.05 -8.21 3.56
N GLU A 225 88.83 -7.66 4.51
CA GLU A 225 88.54 -6.38 5.15
C GLU A 225 88.58 -5.21 4.13
N SER A 226 89.57 -5.19 3.23
CA SER A 226 89.65 -4.20 2.14
C SER A 226 88.48 -4.32 1.15
N ALA A 227 88.12 -5.55 0.75
CA ALA A 227 86.99 -5.80 -0.13
C ALA A 227 85.66 -5.34 0.49
N ARG A 228 85.47 -5.57 1.80
CA ARG A 228 84.31 -5.08 2.55
C ARG A 228 84.22 -3.55 2.54
N GLN A 229 85.34 -2.86 2.77
CA GLN A 229 85.36 -1.39 2.74
C GLN A 229 85.02 -0.83 1.35
N ARG A 230 85.48 -1.50 0.29
CA ARG A 230 85.15 -1.12 -1.10
C ARG A 230 83.65 -1.33 -1.38
N LEU A 231 83.08 -2.46 -0.95
CA LEU A 231 81.65 -2.72 -1.06
C LEU A 231 80.82 -1.66 -0.33
N GLU A 232 81.17 -1.36 0.91
CA GLU A 232 80.48 -0.35 1.72
C GLU A 232 80.56 1.04 1.06
N THR A 233 81.75 1.43 0.58
CA THR A 233 81.93 2.70 -0.13
C THR A 233 81.10 2.75 -1.41
N ALA A 234 81.06 1.66 -2.18
CA ALA A 234 80.25 1.58 -3.39
C ALA A 234 78.75 1.71 -3.09
N ARG A 235 78.26 1.03 -2.03
CA ARG A 235 76.86 1.15 -1.57
C ARG A 235 76.51 2.58 -1.18
N GLN A 236 77.40 3.28 -0.45
CA GLN A 236 77.20 4.67 -0.06
C GLN A 236 77.22 5.62 -1.26
N GLN A 237 78.15 5.45 -2.20
CA GLN A 237 78.24 6.29 -3.41
C GLN A 237 77.00 6.19 -4.29
N CYS A 238 76.42 4.99 -4.40
CA CYS A 238 75.21 4.75 -5.19
C CYS A 238 73.92 4.94 -4.39
N SER A 239 73.99 5.37 -3.12
CA SER A 239 72.83 5.49 -2.22
C SER A 239 71.97 4.22 -2.17
N TYR A 240 72.61 3.04 -2.21
CA TYR A 240 71.97 1.75 -2.40
C TYR A 240 70.84 1.48 -1.40
N ASP A 241 71.11 1.67 -0.09
CA ASP A 241 70.13 1.40 0.97
C ASP A 241 68.94 2.37 0.90
N SER A 242 69.17 3.64 0.54
CA SER A 242 68.10 4.64 0.41
C SER A 242 67.22 4.33 -0.81
N LEU A 243 67.82 3.99 -1.95
CA LEU A 243 67.08 3.60 -3.14
C LEU A 243 66.28 2.31 -2.91
N GLN A 244 66.86 1.33 -2.19
CA GLN A 244 66.15 0.12 -1.81
C GLN A 244 64.89 0.43 -1.00
N GLN A 245 65.02 1.29 0.02
CA GLN A 245 63.90 1.70 0.87
C GLN A 245 62.84 2.47 0.07
N GLN A 246 63.25 3.41 -0.78
CA GLN A 246 62.33 4.17 -1.62
C GLN A 246 61.58 3.27 -2.61
N TYR A 247 62.28 2.33 -3.23
CA TYR A 247 61.68 1.37 -4.16
C TYR A 247 60.67 0.45 -3.46
N GLN A 248 61.00 -0.08 -2.27
CA GLN A 248 60.08 -0.88 -1.46
C GLN A 248 58.86 -0.06 -1.00
N ALA A 249 59.07 1.18 -0.55
CA ALA A 249 57.99 2.08 -0.16
C ALA A 249 57.08 2.42 -1.34
N ALA A 250 57.64 2.64 -2.53
CA ALA A 250 56.87 2.89 -3.75
C ALA A 250 56.05 1.66 -4.17
N GLN A 251 56.60 0.44 -4.04
CA GLN A 251 55.84 -0.79 -4.26
C GLN A 251 54.65 -0.91 -3.31
N GLN A 252 54.88 -0.63 -2.02
CA GLN A 252 53.81 -0.62 -1.02
C GLN A 252 52.76 0.45 -1.30
N ALA A 253 53.17 1.64 -1.75
CA ALA A 253 52.26 2.72 -2.10
C ALA A 253 51.35 2.34 -3.29
N VAL A 254 51.90 1.69 -4.32
CA VAL A 254 51.11 1.17 -5.45
C VAL A 254 50.09 0.14 -4.96
N GLU A 255 50.50 -0.80 -4.12
CA GLU A 255 49.61 -1.82 -3.58
C GLU A 255 48.48 -1.21 -2.72
N GLN A 256 48.81 -0.28 -1.85
CA GLN A 256 47.82 0.44 -1.03
C GLN A 256 46.85 1.26 -1.90
N ALA A 257 47.37 1.94 -2.93
CA ALA A 257 46.53 2.71 -3.85
C ALA A 257 45.56 1.82 -4.62
N ARG A 258 45.98 0.60 -5.03
CA ARG A 258 45.11 -0.41 -5.65
C ARG A 258 44.03 -0.90 -4.72
N GLN A 259 44.39 -1.30 -3.50
CA GLN A 259 43.43 -1.78 -2.51
C GLN A 259 42.37 -0.72 -2.17
N GLN A 260 42.76 0.55 -2.12
CA GLN A 260 41.83 1.66 -1.94
C GLN A 260 40.91 1.86 -3.15
N LEU A 261 41.44 1.70 -4.37
CA LEU A 261 40.64 1.76 -5.59
C LEU A 261 39.60 0.63 -5.61
N ASP A 262 40.01 -0.61 -5.32
CA ASP A 262 39.11 -1.77 -5.25
C ASP A 262 37.97 -1.53 -4.24
N GLN A 263 38.28 -0.96 -3.07
CA GLN A 263 37.27 -0.60 -2.06
C GLN A 263 36.30 0.49 -2.55
N LEU A 264 36.78 1.46 -3.33
CA LEU A 264 35.95 2.50 -3.91
C LEU A 264 35.07 1.96 -5.03
N GLU A 265 35.59 1.07 -5.86
CA GLU A 265 34.81 0.37 -6.90
C GLU A 265 33.70 -0.51 -6.29
N GLU A 266 33.97 -1.15 -5.15
CA GLU A 266 32.93 -1.86 -4.40
C GLU A 266 31.85 -0.89 -3.89
N LYS A 267 32.24 0.28 -3.36
CA LYS A 267 31.28 1.32 -2.96
C LYS A 267 30.46 1.85 -4.14
N VAL A 268 31.07 2.03 -5.32
CA VAL A 268 30.35 2.40 -6.55
C VAL A 268 29.32 1.34 -6.90
N THR A 269 29.69 0.06 -6.80
CA THR A 269 28.77 -1.06 -7.03
C THR A 269 27.61 -1.06 -6.03
N GLN A 270 27.90 -0.88 -4.75
CA GLN A 270 26.87 -0.80 -3.70
C GLN A 270 25.95 0.41 -3.90
N ALA A 271 26.49 1.58 -4.23
CA ALA A 271 25.70 2.78 -4.51
C ALA A 271 24.82 2.63 -5.75
N SER A 272 25.30 1.92 -6.79
CA SER A 272 24.54 1.62 -8.00
C SER A 272 23.34 0.71 -7.67
N GLN A 273 23.55 -0.33 -6.87
CA GLN A 273 22.47 -1.22 -6.41
C GLN A 273 21.45 -0.49 -5.52
N GLN A 274 21.90 0.43 -4.67
CA GLN A 274 21.01 1.26 -3.86
C GLN A 274 20.16 2.20 -4.72
N LEU A 275 20.71 2.75 -5.79
CA LEU A 275 19.97 3.57 -6.74
C LEU A 275 18.91 2.74 -7.48
N GLU A 276 19.29 1.56 -7.99
CA GLU A 276 18.37 0.64 -8.67
C GLU A 276 17.20 0.23 -7.76
N THR A 277 17.50 -0.23 -6.54
CA THR A 277 16.46 -0.60 -5.56
C THR A 277 15.55 0.56 -5.16
N SER A 278 16.09 1.79 -5.09
CA SER A 278 15.29 3.00 -4.81
C SER A 278 14.39 3.36 -5.99
N GLN A 279 14.88 3.20 -7.22
CA GLN A 279 14.09 3.41 -8.45
C GLN A 279 13.00 2.36 -8.61
N ASP A 280 13.30 1.10 -8.35
CA ASP A 280 12.31 0.01 -8.38
C ASP A 280 11.20 0.28 -7.36
N SER A 281 11.56 0.65 -6.12
CA SER A 281 10.59 0.98 -5.08
C SER A 281 9.71 2.17 -5.46
N ALA A 282 10.28 3.19 -6.12
CA ALA A 282 9.52 4.33 -6.64
C ALA A 282 8.57 3.93 -7.79
N SER A 283 9.00 3.04 -8.69
CA SER A 283 8.17 2.57 -9.80
C SER A 283 6.97 1.73 -9.33
N VAL A 284 7.16 0.89 -8.30
CA VAL A 284 6.07 0.13 -7.67
C VAL A 284 5.06 1.06 -7.00
N LEU A 285 5.52 2.17 -6.41
CA LEU A 285 4.66 3.23 -5.88
C LEU A 285 3.85 3.90 -6.99
N GLU A 286 4.43 4.18 -8.16
CA GLU A 286 3.69 4.71 -9.31
C GLU A 286 2.64 3.72 -9.85
N GLU A 287 2.97 2.43 -9.99
CA GLU A 287 2.04 1.42 -10.51
C GLU A 287 0.87 1.15 -9.54
N THR A 288 1.14 1.11 -8.24
CA THR A 288 0.10 0.97 -7.21
C THR A 288 -0.79 2.21 -7.11
N THR A 289 -0.26 3.39 -7.42
CA THR A 289 -1.04 4.64 -7.39
C THR A 289 -1.96 4.77 -8.59
N ASP A 290 -1.55 4.38 -9.79
CA ASP A 290 -2.44 4.30 -10.95
C ASP A 290 -3.60 3.34 -10.71
N THR A 291 -3.31 2.15 -10.16
CA THR A 291 -4.34 1.15 -9.85
C THR A 291 -5.35 1.66 -8.79
N THR A 292 -4.87 2.39 -7.78
CA THR A 292 -5.70 2.94 -6.71
C THR A 292 -6.55 4.12 -7.18
N GLN A 293 -6.01 5.01 -8.01
CA GLN A 293 -6.79 6.10 -8.60
C GLN A 293 -7.86 5.58 -9.56
N GLN A 294 -7.57 4.53 -10.33
CA GLN A 294 -8.54 3.91 -11.24
C GLN A 294 -9.70 3.23 -10.47
N ALA A 295 -9.42 2.65 -9.30
CA ALA A 295 -10.45 2.11 -8.41
C ALA A 295 -11.29 3.22 -7.72
N GLN A 296 -10.69 4.37 -7.40
CA GLN A 296 -11.38 5.52 -6.80
C GLN A 296 -12.19 6.35 -7.81
N GLN A 297 -11.84 6.28 -9.11
CA GLN A 297 -12.54 6.98 -10.20
C GLN A 297 -13.75 6.24 -10.75
N MET A 298 -14.03 5.00 -10.33
CA MET A 298 -15.37 4.42 -10.56
C MET A 298 -16.33 5.08 -9.57
N PRO A 299 -17.13 6.08 -9.98
CA PRO A 299 -18.19 6.58 -9.12
C PRO A 299 -19.17 5.42 -8.95
N GLY A 300 -19.88 5.36 -7.84
CA GLY A 300 -21.01 4.46 -7.66
C GLY A 300 -22.13 4.75 -8.66
N MET A 301 -21.91 4.44 -9.95
CA MET A 301 -22.98 4.27 -10.90
C MET A 301 -23.70 3.00 -10.45
N MET A 302 -24.90 3.19 -9.86
CA MET A 302 -25.93 2.16 -9.77
C MET A 302 -26.18 1.60 -11.18
N GLY A 303 -25.34 0.67 -11.62
CA GLY A 303 -25.65 -0.21 -12.74
C GLY A 303 -26.57 -1.28 -12.19
N GLY A 304 -27.88 -1.12 -12.37
CA GLY A 304 -28.84 -2.17 -12.10
C GLY A 304 -28.46 -3.44 -12.88
N MET A 305 -27.89 -4.42 -12.18
CA MET A 305 -27.67 -5.75 -12.74
C MET A 305 -29.00 -6.50 -12.78
N MET A 306 -29.53 -6.63 -13.99
CA MET A 306 -30.60 -7.58 -14.30
C MET A 306 -30.11 -9.02 -14.12
N GLY A 307 -30.83 -9.76 -13.26
CA GLY A 307 -31.46 -11.04 -13.64
C GLY A 307 -30.62 -12.32 -13.58
N GLY A 308 -31.15 -13.32 -12.85
CA GLY A 308 -30.85 -14.73 -13.12
C GLY A 308 -31.04 -15.68 -11.94
N GLU A 309 -32.29 -15.96 -11.55
CA GLU A 309 -32.61 -17.13 -10.72
C GLU A 309 -32.21 -18.42 -11.45
N GLY A 310 -31.43 -19.26 -10.78
CA GLY A 310 -31.15 -20.64 -11.18
C GLY A 310 -31.05 -21.50 -9.93
N GLY A 311 -32.17 -22.08 -9.53
CA GLY A 311 -32.29 -22.90 -8.33
C GLY A 311 -31.47 -24.20 -8.41
N ALA A 312 -30.83 -24.54 -7.29
CA ALA A 312 -30.47 -25.90 -6.94
C ALA A 312 -30.61 -26.06 -5.42
N THR A 313 -31.47 -26.99 -5.03
CA THR A 313 -31.74 -27.43 -3.66
C THR A 313 -30.50 -28.00 -2.97
N PRO A 314 -30.45 -27.96 -1.62
CA PRO A 314 -29.28 -28.31 -0.82
C PRO A 314 -29.21 -29.81 -0.52
N PRO A 315 -28.02 -30.39 -0.27
CA PRO A 315 -27.92 -31.59 0.53
C PRO A 315 -27.71 -31.27 2.02
N ASP A 316 -28.43 -32.08 2.78
CA ASP A 316 -28.61 -32.16 4.22
C ASP A 316 -27.33 -32.58 4.98
N MET A 317 -27.46 -32.41 6.29
CA MET A 317 -26.51 -32.37 7.40
C MET A 317 -25.49 -33.50 7.55
N GLY A 318 -24.34 -33.11 8.09
CA GLY A 318 -23.43 -33.94 8.87
C GLY A 318 -22.89 -33.14 10.05
N SER A 319 -23.63 -33.12 11.15
CA SER A 319 -23.21 -32.64 12.45
C SER A 319 -22.11 -33.54 13.03
N GLU A 320 -21.00 -32.97 13.50
CA GLU A 320 -20.28 -33.55 14.64
C GLU A 320 -19.55 -32.46 15.42
N ALA A 321 -20.14 -32.14 16.57
CA ALA A 321 -19.51 -31.43 17.65
C ALA A 321 -18.53 -32.37 18.36
N GLY A 322 -17.34 -31.90 18.70
CA GLY A 322 -16.40 -32.66 19.52
C GLY A 322 -15.19 -31.81 19.91
N GLY A 323 -15.31 -31.09 21.03
CA GLY A 323 -14.22 -30.28 21.59
C GLY A 323 -13.09 -31.11 22.20
N ALA A 324 -11.92 -30.50 22.30
CA ALA A 324 -11.00 -30.60 23.44
C ALA A 324 -9.70 -29.80 23.16
N ARG A 325 -9.49 -28.71 23.90
CA ARG A 325 -8.19 -28.42 24.53
C ARG A 325 -8.24 -29.07 25.94
N PRO A 326 -7.15 -29.29 26.71
CA PRO A 326 -5.72 -28.97 26.51
C PRO A 326 -4.73 -30.10 26.94
N GLY A 327 -3.42 -29.86 26.77
CA GLY A 327 -2.32 -30.60 27.42
C GLY A 327 -1.00 -30.31 26.68
N GLY A 328 0.09 -29.78 27.24
CA GLY A 328 0.58 -29.86 28.62
C GLY A 328 1.69 -30.91 28.71
N MET A 329 2.93 -30.55 28.34
CA MET A 329 4.21 -31.24 28.58
C MET A 329 5.30 -30.26 28.09
N GLU A 330 6.07 -29.53 28.91
CA GLU A 330 6.94 -29.89 30.04
C GLU A 330 8.21 -30.66 29.61
N GLY A 331 9.37 -30.02 29.85
CA GLY A 331 10.74 -30.54 29.67
C GLY A 331 11.59 -29.60 28.80
N GLY A 332 12.59 -28.85 29.25
CA GLY A 332 13.32 -28.85 30.52
C GLY A 332 14.83 -28.97 30.27
N ARG A 333 15.58 -27.89 30.61
CA ARG A 333 17.02 -27.81 30.95
C ARG A 333 18.05 -27.99 29.80
N GLY A 334 19.20 -27.31 29.77
CA GLY A 334 19.87 -26.38 30.69
C GLY A 334 20.78 -25.44 29.87
N ASP A 335 20.97 -24.18 30.25
CA ASP A 335 21.93 -23.71 31.26
C ASP A 335 23.27 -24.45 31.25
N MET A 336 24.28 -23.84 30.62
CA MET A 336 25.65 -23.79 31.14
C MET A 336 26.30 -22.48 30.67
N GLY A 337 26.57 -21.60 31.64
CA GLY A 337 27.34 -20.39 31.47
C GLY A 337 28.84 -20.64 31.20
N GLY A 338 29.52 -19.55 30.90
CA GLY A 338 30.97 -19.52 30.73
C GLY A 338 31.45 -18.11 30.42
N GLY A 339 31.43 -17.24 31.44
CA GLY A 339 32.26 -16.05 31.42
C GLY A 339 33.73 -16.46 31.54
N MET A 340 34.60 -15.84 30.76
CA MET A 340 36.03 -15.82 31.03
C MET A 340 36.65 -14.56 30.42
N ASN A 341 37.39 -13.87 31.27
CA ASN A 341 38.18 -12.66 31.00
C ASN A 341 39.25 -12.86 29.92
N GLY A 342 39.57 -11.75 29.26
CA GLY A 342 40.81 -11.45 28.57
C GLY A 342 40.91 -9.95 28.38
#